data_AF-A0A958JN65-F1
#
_entry.id   AF-A0A958JN65-F1
#
_cell.length_a   1.000
_cell.length_b   1.000
_cell.length_c   1.000
_cell.angle_alpha   90.00
_cell.angle_beta   90.00
_cell.angle_gamma   90.00
#
_symmetry.space_group_name_H-M   'P 1'
#
loop_
_entity.id
_entity.type
_entity.pdbx_description
1 polymer ?
#
loop_
_entity_poly.entity_id
_entity_poly.type
_entity_poly.pdbx_seq_one_letter_code
_entity_poly.pdbx_strand_id
1 'polypeptide(L)' 'QEGKLLAIIASVSGHDGTYSNTVYSRYYYRPEDIVKDQYFEDIMIRLPDRKIMIDYKKFHKLKSV' A
#
# COMPACT_ATOMS: atom_id res chain seq x y z
N GLN A 1 29.20 1.78 -14.39
CA GLN A 1 28.21 2.80 -13.98
C GLN A 1 27.12 2.06 -13.23
N GLU A 2 26.92 2.35 -11.94
CA GLU A 2 25.75 1.84 -11.23
C GLU A 2 24.48 2.50 -11.77
N GLY A 3 23.40 1.73 -11.89
CA GLY A 3 22.10 2.24 -12.33
C GLY A 3 21.48 3.11 -11.25
N LYS A 4 21.04 4.32 -11.61
CA LYS A 4 20.27 5.20 -10.72
C LYS A 4 18.80 4.79 -10.75
N LEU A 5 18.20 4.52 -9.59
CA LEU A 5 16.75 4.34 -9.47
C LEU A 5 16.04 5.65 -9.83
N LEU A 6 15.09 5.59 -10.77
CA LEU A 6 14.31 6.76 -11.20
C LEU A 6 12.88 6.74 -10.64
N ALA A 7 12.24 5.57 -10.63
CA ALA A 7 10.93 5.35 -10.03
C ALA A 7 10.65 3.85 -9.89
N ILE A 8 9.75 3.49 -8.97
CA ILE A 8 9.08 2.20 -8.91
C ILE A 8 7.63 2.43 -9.31
N ILE A 9 7.16 1.66 -10.30
CA ILE A 9 5.79 1.76 -10.80
C ILE A 9 4.99 0.57 -10.29
N ALA A 10 4.04 0.82 -9.39
CA ALA A 10 3.07 -0.17 -8.96
C ALA A 10 1.84 -0.08 -9.86
N SER A 11 1.48 -1.16 -10.54
CA SER A 11 0.24 -1.25 -11.33
C SER A 11 -0.65 -2.33 -10.75
N VAL A 12 -1.94 -2.01 -10.57
CA VAL A 12 -2.97 -2.94 -10.10
C VAL A 12 -4.03 -3.02 -11.19
N SER A 13 -4.41 -4.24 -11.57
CA SER A 13 -5.53 -4.52 -12.46
C SER A 13 -6.43 -5.56 -11.82
N GLY A 14 -7.73 -5.47 -12.04
CA GLY A 14 -8.68 -6.42 -11.48
C GLY A 14 -10.04 -6.34 -12.16
N HIS A 15 -10.88 -7.33 -11.91
CA HIS A 15 -12.28 -7.27 -12.31
C HIS A 15 -13.08 -6.62 -11.17
N ASP A 16 -13.70 -5.49 -11.43
CA ASP A 16 -14.57 -4.82 -10.49
C ASP A 16 -15.99 -5.39 -10.57
N GLY A 17 -16.50 -5.90 -9.45
CA GLY A 17 -17.84 -6.50 -9.37
C GLY A 17 -18.99 -5.49 -9.36
N THR A 18 -18.71 -4.20 -9.16
CA THR A 18 -19.74 -3.13 -9.18
C THR A 18 -20.14 -2.80 -10.61
N TYR A 19 -19.15 -2.69 -11.51
CA TYR A 19 -19.34 -2.36 -12.91
C TYR A 19 -19.19 -3.56 -13.85
N SER A 20 -18.90 -4.76 -13.32
CA SER A 20 -18.62 -5.99 -14.07
C SER A 20 -17.58 -5.79 -15.18
N ASN A 21 -16.57 -4.98 -14.91
CA ASN A 21 -15.57 -4.53 -15.88
C ASN A 21 -14.16 -4.67 -15.33
N THR A 22 -13.18 -4.84 -16.22
CA THR A 22 -11.76 -4.80 -15.83
C THR A 22 -11.32 -3.36 -15.58
N VAL A 23 -10.77 -3.12 -14.39
CA VAL A 23 -10.24 -1.84 -13.93
C VAL A 23 -8.72 -1.89 -13.79
N TYR A 24 -8.10 -0.71 -13.88
CA TYR A 24 -6.65 -0.55 -13.80
C TYR A 24 -6.32 0.70 -12.97
N SER A 25 -5.26 0.64 -12.19
CA SER A 25 -4.69 1.75 -11.44
C SER A 25 -3.17 1.67 -11.44
N ARG A 26 -2.51 2.82 -11.38
CA ARG A 26 -1.05 2.92 -11.35
C ARG A 26 -0.61 3.99 -10.36
N TYR A 27 0.45 3.69 -9.63
CA TYR A 27 1.11 4.64 -8.75
C TYR A 27 2.63 4.62 -8.98
N TYR A 28 3.24 5.79 -8.84
CA TYR A 28 4.66 6.01 -9.06
C TYR A 28 5.30 6.39 -7.72
N TYR A 29 6.23 5.57 -7.24
CA TYR A 29 7.10 5.91 -6.12
C TYR A 29 8.42 6.43 -6.67
N ARG A 30 8.81 7.63 -6.29
CA ARG A 30 10.13 8.21 -6.59
C ARG A 30 11.15 7.73 -5.54
N PRO A 31 12.46 7.88 -5.80
CA PRO A 31 13.47 7.45 -4.83
C PRO A 31 13.29 8.04 -3.43
N GLU A 32 12.82 9.28 -3.34
CA GLU A 32 12.52 9.98 -2.07
C GLU A 32 11.31 9.39 -1.30
N ASP A 33 10.45 8.62 -1.96
CA ASP A 33 9.28 7.99 -1.32
C ASP A 33 9.67 6.65 -0.64
N ILE A 34 10.91 6.18 -0.83
CA ILE A 34 11.42 4.94 -0.24
C ILE A 34 12.05 5.22 1.12
N VAL A 35 11.32 4.88 2.17
CA VAL A 35 11.78 5.04 3.55
C VAL A 35 12.46 3.75 4.02
N LYS A 36 13.79 3.80 4.20
CA LYS A 36 14.58 2.66 4.65
C LYS A 36 14.37 2.38 6.13
N ASP A 37 14.53 1.11 6.51
CA ASP A 37 14.49 0.65 7.91
C ASP A 37 13.22 1.07 8.68
N GLN A 38 12.10 1.20 7.95
CA GLN A 38 10.78 1.47 8.48
C GLN A 38 9.79 0.40 8.01
N TYR A 39 8.74 0.21 8.80
CA TYR A 39 7.70 -0.78 8.56
C TYR A 39 6.35 -0.09 8.61
N PHE A 40 5.39 -0.55 7.81
CA PHE A 40 4.01 -0.07 7.95
C PHE A 40 3.44 -0.46 9.32
N GLU A 41 2.65 0.45 9.91
CA GLU A 41 1.86 0.12 11.09
C GLU A 41 0.82 -0.98 10.77
N ASP A 42 0.46 -1.78 11.79
CA ASP A 42 -0.62 -2.74 11.63
C ASP A 42 -1.97 -2.02 11.51
N ILE A 43 -2.71 -2.34 10.45
CA ILE A 43 -4.01 -1.77 10.11
C ILE A 43 -5.16 -2.69 10.49
N MET A 44 -4.90 -3.97 10.76
CA MET A 44 -5.94 -4.96 11.05
C MET A 44 -6.15 -5.06 12.56
N ILE A 45 -7.32 -4.62 13.03
CA ILE A 45 -7.68 -4.62 14.44
C ILE A 45 -8.71 -5.70 14.69
N ARG A 46 -8.40 -6.61 15.60
CA ARG A 46 -9.36 -7.61 16.06
C ARG A 46 -10.27 -7.01 17.13
N LEU A 47 -11.56 -6.95 16.85
CA LEU A 47 -12.57 -6.44 17.78
C LEU A 47 -12.97 -7.49 18.82
N PRO A 48 -13.54 -7.08 19.97
CA PRO A 48 -13.98 -8.01 21.02
C PRO A 48 -14.97 -9.09 20.53
N ASP A 49 -15.76 -8.77 19.50
CA ASP A 49 -16.72 -9.69 18.87
C ASP A 49 -16.08 -10.59 17.79
N ARG A 50 -14.74 -10.68 17.76
CA ARG A 50 -13.92 -11.45 16.80
C ARG A 50 -13.98 -10.95 15.35
N LYS A 51 -14.64 -9.82 15.06
CA LYS A 51 -14.56 -9.20 13.73
C LYS A 51 -13.19 -8.57 13.52
N ILE A 52 -12.85 -8.36 12.25
CA ILE A 52 -11.66 -7.59 11.85
C ILE A 52 -12.14 -6.23 11.36
N MET A 53 -11.55 -5.18 11.91
CA MET A 53 -11.70 -3.81 11.45
C MET A 53 -10.39 -3.37 10.78
N ILE A 54 -10.50 -2.67 9.65
CA ILE A 54 -9.35 -2.06 8.98
C ILE A 54 -9.30 -0.58 9.40
N ASP A 55 -8.23 -0.16 10.05
CA ASP A 55 -7.97 1.25 10.39
C ASP A 55 -7.23 1.95 9.24
N TYR A 56 -7.98 2.51 8.29
CA TYR A 56 -7.42 3.24 7.16
C TYR A 56 -6.63 4.50 7.57
N LYS A 57 -6.78 5.03 8.80
CA LYS A 57 -5.97 6.16 9.27
C LYS A 57 -4.49 5.77 9.47
N LYS A 58 -4.21 4.47 9.57
CA LYS A 58 -2.85 3.91 9.69
C LYS A 58 -2.27 3.45 8.36
N PHE A 59 -3.03 3.50 7.26
CA PHE A 59 -2.63 2.90 5.99
C PHE A 59 -1.29 3.44 5.44
N HIS A 60 -0.98 4.70 5.73
CA HIS A 60 0.29 5.34 5.34
C HIS A 60 1.26 5.56 6.51
N LYS A 61 0.92 5.08 7.71
CA LYS A 61 1.77 5.28 8.89
C LYS A 61 2.90 4.29 8.91
N LEU A 62 4.07 4.79 9.28
CA LEU A 62 5.30 4.02 9.42
C LEU A 62 5.70 3.97 10.89
N LYS A 63 6.31 2.86 11.27
CA LYS A 63 6.97 2.65 12.56
C LYS A 63 8.41 2.21 12.34
N SER A 64 9.28 2.63 13.26
CA SER A 64 10.65 2.12 13.35
C SER A 64 10.68 0.74 14.00
N VAL A 65 11.79 0.02 13.82
CA VAL A 65 12.09 -1.24 14.52
C VAL A 65 12.43 -0.96 15.97
#